data_AF-A0A7Y2I043-F1
#
_entry.id   AF-A0A7Y2I043-F1
#
_cell.length_a   1.000
_cell.length_b   1.000
_cell.length_c   1.000
_cell.angle_alpha   90.00
_cell.angle_beta   90.00
_cell.angle_gamma   90.00
#
_symmetry.space_group_name_H-M   'P 1'
#
loop_
_entity.id
_entity.type
_entity.pdbx_description
1 polymer ?
#
loop_
_entity_poly.entity_id
_entity_poly.type
_entity_poly.pdbx_seq_one_letter_code
_entity_poly.pdbx_strand_id
1 'polypeptide(L)'
;MSERHEERPAGGALARFAGQLDSAALADVRGWRNDPELGALYTGLDGHGSLKPFLDGFAEALIARHLRARGCALQFEVPTPGGRACDFEVRRDDAVFYLHVKRLDTDRPARRRLTISSRLRYLERIRRPYLVSVRWHEGTNDRKMERLVASASDFIRHARVGDELVVHDEDGSEIGGVLIVGPWEGSHVSLAIGLPSGFIDEARRMRRLVRRAHRQFMPRAANVILICSSHSEEYEDFESALIGSHVERWDAFPPTGRRIAHGRAADGIWHQDKYQDSRAAGWFQFDPARGDIAVRLLFRRRPSLEPAMSDFLREVFETGERERASVHR
;
A
#
# COMPACT_ATOMS: atom_id res chain seq x y z
N MET A 1 21.21 -40.39 -10.83
CA MET A 1 20.74 -39.01 -10.59
C MET A 1 20.42 -38.92 -9.11
N SER A 2 21.32 -38.30 -8.35
CA SER A 2 21.19 -38.16 -6.89
C SER A 2 20.37 -36.90 -6.63
N GLU A 3 19.16 -37.09 -6.12
CA GLU A 3 18.34 -36.00 -5.57
C GLU A 3 19.09 -35.39 -4.40
N ARG A 4 19.49 -34.12 -4.54
CA ARG A 4 19.98 -33.34 -3.41
C ARG A 4 18.78 -33.08 -2.51
N HIS A 5 18.66 -33.85 -1.44
CA HIS A 5 17.89 -33.44 -0.28
C HIS A 5 18.53 -32.16 0.26
N GLU A 6 17.89 -31.01 0.03
CA GLU A 6 18.14 -29.83 0.85
C GLU A 6 17.82 -30.18 2.30
N GLU A 7 18.86 -30.34 3.12
CA GLU A 7 18.74 -30.45 4.56
C GLU A 7 17.94 -29.25 5.09
N ARG A 8 16.76 -29.49 5.65
CA ARG A 8 16.02 -28.47 6.38
C ARG A 8 16.88 -28.06 7.57
N PRO A 9 17.23 -26.76 7.74
CA PRO A 9 17.96 -26.33 8.92
C PRO A 9 17.16 -26.73 10.17
N ALA A 10 17.87 -27.23 11.19
CA ALA A 10 17.26 -27.64 12.45
C ALA A 10 16.65 -26.41 13.15
N GLY A 11 15.32 -26.31 13.15
CA GLY A 11 14.57 -25.23 13.80
C GLY A 11 13.30 -24.83 13.04
N GLY A 12 12.32 -24.29 13.75
CA GLY A 12 11.11 -23.74 13.13
C GLY A 12 11.37 -22.43 12.37
N ALA A 13 10.35 -21.90 11.70
CA ALA A 13 10.47 -20.73 10.84
C ALA A 13 11.02 -19.50 11.56
N LEU A 14 10.70 -19.31 12.85
CA LEU A 14 11.20 -18.20 13.66
C LEU A 14 12.72 -18.28 13.89
N ALA A 15 13.29 -19.49 13.90
CA ALA A 15 14.75 -19.66 13.94
C ALA A 15 15.36 -19.40 12.56
N ARG A 16 14.75 -19.97 11.51
CA ARG A 16 15.25 -19.87 10.14
C ARG A 16 15.28 -18.43 9.61
N PHE A 17 14.29 -17.61 9.95
CA PHE A 17 14.16 -16.24 9.47
C PHE A 17 14.62 -15.19 10.47
N ALA A 18 15.18 -15.58 11.63
CA ALA A 18 15.56 -14.67 12.72
C ALA A 18 16.41 -13.47 12.27
N GLY A 19 17.34 -13.67 11.33
CA GLY A 19 18.22 -12.61 10.83
C GLY A 19 17.52 -11.52 10.00
N GLN A 20 16.24 -11.69 9.68
CA GLN A 20 15.42 -10.71 8.94
C GLN A 20 14.43 -9.95 9.84
N LEU A 21 14.45 -10.23 11.15
CA LEU A 21 13.47 -9.75 12.09
C LEU A 21 14.11 -8.81 13.12
N ASP A 22 13.33 -7.85 13.60
CA ASP A 22 13.68 -7.09 14.79
C ASP A 22 13.86 -8.03 16.00
N SER A 23 14.96 -7.84 16.74
CA SER A 23 15.31 -8.74 17.84
C SER A 23 14.35 -8.65 19.03
N ALA A 24 13.79 -7.46 19.30
CA ALA A 24 12.86 -7.28 20.41
C ALA A 24 11.50 -7.89 20.06
N ALA A 25 11.00 -7.63 18.86
CA ALA A 25 9.78 -8.26 18.35
C ALA A 25 9.90 -9.80 18.33
N LEU A 26 11.05 -10.34 17.90
CA LEU A 26 11.29 -11.78 17.92
C LEU A 26 11.31 -12.35 19.35
N ALA A 27 11.89 -11.64 20.32
CA ALA A 27 11.91 -12.06 21.71
C ALA A 27 10.49 -12.10 22.31
N ASP A 28 9.69 -11.07 22.05
CA ASP A 28 8.30 -10.99 22.50
C ASP A 28 7.47 -12.14 21.92
N VAL A 29 7.56 -12.37 20.59
CA VAL A 29 6.85 -13.46 19.91
C VAL A 29 7.25 -14.83 20.48
N ARG A 30 8.55 -15.06 20.74
CA ARG A 30 9.01 -16.32 21.35
C ARG A 30 8.45 -16.52 22.77
N GLY A 31 8.22 -15.44 23.50
CA GLY A 31 7.58 -15.46 24.81
C GLY A 31 6.14 -15.98 24.78
N TRP A 32 5.45 -15.90 23.63
CA TRP A 32 4.06 -16.32 23.49
C TRP A 32 3.85 -17.83 23.38
N ARG A 33 4.91 -18.64 23.35
CA ARG A 33 4.81 -20.10 23.15
C ARG A 33 3.77 -20.78 24.06
N ASN A 34 3.65 -20.32 25.31
CA ASN A 34 2.70 -20.83 26.30
C ASN A 34 1.62 -19.80 26.67
N ASP A 35 1.48 -18.72 25.89
CA ASP A 35 0.47 -17.70 26.12
C ASP A 35 -0.91 -18.25 25.68
N PRO A 36 -1.95 -18.18 26.52
CA PRO A 36 -3.26 -18.73 26.21
C PRO A 36 -4.00 -17.98 25.09
N GLU A 37 -3.64 -16.72 24.83
CA GLU A 37 -4.24 -15.87 23.79
C GLU A 37 -3.44 -15.92 22.47
N LEU A 38 -2.10 -16.02 22.55
CA LEU A 38 -1.20 -15.88 21.39
C LEU A 38 -0.36 -17.12 21.06
N GLY A 39 -0.45 -18.20 21.85
CA GLY A 39 0.31 -19.44 21.61
C GLY A 39 -0.03 -20.14 20.29
N ALA A 40 -1.27 -20.00 19.82
CA ALA A 40 -1.69 -20.47 18.50
C ALA A 40 -0.99 -19.70 17.37
N LEU A 41 -0.92 -18.37 17.47
CA LEU A 41 -0.18 -17.52 16.52
C LEU A 41 1.31 -17.87 16.50
N TYR A 42 1.92 -18.06 17.68
CA TYR A 42 3.31 -18.54 17.80
C TYR A 42 3.51 -19.87 17.04
N THR A 43 2.62 -20.84 17.28
CA THR A 43 2.72 -22.18 16.67
C THR A 43 2.57 -22.12 15.15
N GLY A 44 1.62 -21.32 14.66
CA GLY A 44 1.42 -21.09 13.23
C GLY A 44 2.65 -20.46 12.56
N LEU A 45 3.20 -19.41 13.17
CA LEU A 45 4.42 -18.75 12.73
C LEU A 45 5.59 -19.71 12.61
N ASP A 46 5.87 -20.46 13.67
CA ASP A 46 7.03 -21.36 13.73
C ASP A 46 6.88 -22.57 12.79
N GLY A 47 5.64 -22.93 12.43
CA GLY A 47 5.31 -24.01 11.52
C GLY A 47 5.45 -23.69 10.02
N HIS A 48 5.62 -22.42 9.63
CA HIS A 48 5.61 -22.05 8.20
C HIS A 48 6.84 -22.53 7.41
N GLY A 49 6.60 -23.20 6.28
CA GLY A 49 7.66 -23.75 5.42
C GLY A 49 8.36 -22.75 4.51
N SER A 50 7.76 -21.59 4.23
CA SER A 50 8.30 -20.58 3.29
C SER A 50 8.16 -19.16 3.84
N LEU A 51 8.93 -18.22 3.28
CA LEU A 51 9.04 -16.84 3.78
C LEU A 51 7.72 -16.06 3.64
N LYS A 52 7.00 -16.20 2.53
CA LYS A 52 5.75 -15.45 2.28
C LYS A 52 4.67 -15.66 3.36
N PRO A 53 4.19 -16.89 3.62
CA PRO A 53 3.19 -17.12 4.67
C PRO A 53 3.73 -16.81 6.06
N PHE A 54 5.04 -16.99 6.28
CA PHE A 54 5.69 -16.53 7.51
C PHE A 54 5.55 -15.01 7.71
N LEU A 55 5.85 -14.20 6.69
CA LEU A 55 5.71 -12.74 6.77
C LEU A 55 4.25 -12.29 6.87
N ASP A 56 3.31 -13.02 6.28
CA ASP A 56 1.87 -12.77 6.47
C ASP A 56 1.48 -12.91 7.94
N GLY A 57 1.85 -14.01 8.59
CA GLY A 57 1.63 -14.20 10.03
C GLY A 57 2.47 -13.26 10.89
N PHE A 58 3.68 -12.89 10.45
CA PHE A 58 4.52 -11.98 11.24
C PHE A 58 3.96 -10.56 11.26
N ALA A 59 3.26 -10.15 10.20
CA ALA A 59 2.49 -8.91 10.22
C ALA A 59 1.40 -8.93 11.29
N GLU A 60 0.69 -10.05 11.47
CA GLU A 60 -0.28 -10.24 12.56
C GLU A 60 0.40 -10.18 13.93
N ALA A 61 1.58 -10.76 14.07
CA ALA A 61 2.37 -10.71 15.30
C ALA A 61 2.78 -9.28 15.68
N LEU A 62 3.24 -8.45 14.73
CA LEU A 62 3.60 -7.06 15.02
C LEU A 62 2.38 -6.25 15.53
N ILE A 63 1.21 -6.50 14.95
CA ILE A 63 -0.04 -5.90 15.42
C ILE A 63 -0.40 -6.39 16.83
N ALA A 64 -0.33 -7.70 17.08
CA ALA A 64 -0.62 -8.29 18.40
C ALA A 64 0.31 -7.71 19.48
N ARG A 65 1.62 -7.63 19.20
CA ARG A 65 2.62 -7.00 20.07
C ARG A 65 2.25 -5.55 20.38
N HIS A 66 1.92 -4.76 19.36
CA HIS A 66 1.57 -3.35 19.52
C HIS A 66 0.32 -3.12 20.36
N LEU A 67 -0.70 -3.97 20.20
CA LEU A 67 -1.94 -3.91 20.98
C LEU A 67 -1.74 -4.39 22.42
N ARG A 68 -0.99 -5.49 22.63
CA ARG A 68 -0.61 -5.96 23.97
C ARG A 68 0.13 -4.89 24.76
N ALA A 69 1.08 -4.20 24.13
CA ALA A 69 1.82 -3.09 24.74
C ALA A 69 0.92 -1.92 25.19
N ARG A 70 -0.32 -1.84 24.69
CA ARG A 70 -1.34 -0.83 25.04
C ARG A 70 -2.45 -1.37 25.94
N GLY A 71 -2.22 -2.52 26.55
CA GLY A 71 -3.14 -3.12 27.52
C GLY A 71 -4.36 -3.80 26.89
N CYS A 72 -4.33 -4.11 25.60
CA CYS A 72 -5.40 -4.89 24.98
C CYS A 72 -5.25 -6.38 25.27
N ALA A 73 -6.36 -7.02 25.64
CA ALA A 73 -6.52 -8.47 25.57
C ALA A 73 -6.87 -8.86 24.13
N LEU A 74 -6.35 -10.01 23.70
CA LEU A 74 -6.49 -10.52 22.34
C LEU A 74 -7.10 -11.91 22.36
N GLN A 75 -7.87 -12.23 21.33
CA GLN A 75 -8.21 -13.61 21.03
C GLN A 75 -7.90 -13.84 19.56
N PHE A 76 -6.98 -14.76 19.27
CA PHE A 76 -6.54 -15.07 17.91
C PHE A 76 -7.52 -16.04 17.21
N GLU A 77 -7.72 -15.85 15.91
CA GLU A 77 -8.56 -16.68 15.04
C GLU A 77 -10.00 -16.88 15.55
N VAL A 78 -10.74 -15.79 15.78
CA VAL A 78 -12.12 -15.88 16.26
C VAL A 78 -13.07 -16.28 15.12
N PRO A 79 -13.81 -17.41 15.24
CA PRO A 79 -14.77 -17.83 14.23
C PRO A 79 -15.87 -16.79 14.02
N THR A 80 -16.19 -16.53 12.76
CA THR A 80 -17.30 -15.69 12.34
C THR A 80 -18.46 -16.57 11.89
N PRO A 81 -19.71 -16.08 11.96
CA PRO A 81 -20.88 -16.83 11.52
C PRO A 81 -20.82 -17.34 10.06
N GLY A 82 -19.97 -16.73 9.22
CA GLY A 82 -19.75 -17.13 7.83
C GLY A 82 -18.82 -18.34 7.63
N GLY A 83 -18.44 -19.05 8.70
CA GLY A 83 -17.56 -20.22 8.62
C GLY A 83 -16.09 -19.88 8.33
N ARG A 84 -15.69 -18.63 8.57
CA ARG A 84 -14.30 -18.14 8.46
C ARG A 84 -13.87 -17.54 9.80
N ALA A 85 -12.59 -17.34 10.03
CA ALA A 85 -12.11 -16.59 11.19
C ALA A 85 -11.81 -15.13 10.83
N CYS A 86 -11.98 -14.23 11.80
CA CYS A 86 -11.27 -12.96 11.85
C CYS A 86 -9.94 -13.16 12.58
N ASP A 87 -8.95 -12.30 12.31
CA ASP A 87 -7.59 -12.56 12.76
C ASP A 87 -7.49 -12.31 14.28
N PHE A 88 -8.12 -11.24 14.79
CA PHE A 88 -8.24 -11.01 16.25
C PHE A 88 -9.61 -10.46 16.66
N GLU A 89 -10.07 -10.84 17.85
CA GLU A 89 -10.92 -10.00 18.69
C GLU A 89 -10.02 -9.22 19.66
N VAL A 90 -10.21 -7.91 19.73
CA VAL A 90 -9.42 -7.01 20.56
C VAL A 90 -10.33 -6.41 21.61
N ARG A 91 -9.92 -6.51 22.88
CA ARG A 91 -10.67 -5.98 24.02
C ARG A 91 -9.80 -5.10 24.90
N ARG A 92 -10.36 -3.98 25.35
CA ARG A 92 -9.83 -3.20 26.47
C ARG A 92 -11.00 -2.54 27.19
N ASP A 93 -11.12 -2.81 28.47
CA ASP A 93 -12.30 -2.45 29.26
C ASP A 93 -13.60 -2.96 28.59
N ASP A 94 -14.59 -2.11 28.40
CA ASP A 94 -15.86 -2.45 27.73
C ASP A 94 -15.79 -2.34 26.18
N ALA A 95 -14.65 -1.90 25.62
CA ALA A 95 -14.52 -1.69 24.19
C ALA A 95 -14.03 -2.96 23.48
N VAL A 96 -14.78 -3.37 22.44
CA VAL A 96 -14.48 -4.56 21.62
C VAL A 96 -14.52 -4.24 20.14
N PHE A 97 -13.49 -4.65 19.39
CA PHE A 97 -13.51 -4.66 17.93
C PHE A 97 -12.85 -5.90 17.35
N TYR A 98 -13.19 -6.21 16.10
CA TYR A 98 -12.65 -7.34 15.35
C TYR A 98 -11.68 -6.83 14.28
N LEU A 99 -10.52 -7.48 14.20
CA LEU A 99 -9.39 -7.02 13.43
C LEU A 99 -9.06 -8.00 12.30
N HIS A 100 -8.78 -7.44 11.13
CA HIS A 100 -8.30 -8.16 9.97
C HIS A 100 -7.00 -7.55 9.49
N VAL A 101 -5.90 -8.30 9.55
CA VAL A 101 -4.58 -7.89 9.08
C VAL A 101 -4.34 -8.55 7.72
N LYS A 102 -3.97 -7.75 6.71
CA LYS A 102 -3.71 -8.25 5.35
C LYS A 102 -2.43 -7.64 4.82
N ARG A 103 -1.39 -8.46 4.68
CA ARG A 103 -0.16 -8.06 4.01
C ARG A 103 -0.37 -8.06 2.50
N LEU A 104 -0.12 -6.91 1.88
CA LEU A 104 0.02 -6.79 0.45
C LEU A 104 1.46 -7.15 0.10
N ASP A 105 1.64 -8.33 -0.47
CA ASP A 105 2.93 -8.73 -1.02
C ASP A 105 3.12 -8.08 -2.38
N THR A 106 3.78 -6.93 -2.38
CA THR A 106 4.26 -6.31 -3.60
C THR A 106 5.59 -6.96 -3.93
N ASP A 107 5.64 -7.81 -4.96
CA ASP A 107 6.89 -8.27 -5.62
C ASP A 107 7.58 -7.08 -6.34
N ARG A 108 7.66 -5.94 -5.67
CA ARG A 108 8.41 -4.78 -6.09
C ARG A 108 9.85 -5.07 -5.68
N PRO A 109 10.77 -5.37 -6.61
CA PRO A 109 12.18 -5.20 -6.29
C PRO A 109 12.32 -3.78 -5.73
N ALA A 110 12.87 -3.66 -4.53
CA ALA A 110 13.00 -2.40 -3.79
C ALA A 110 13.31 -1.29 -4.78
N ARG A 111 12.38 -0.35 -4.97
CA ARG A 111 12.47 0.73 -5.97
C ARG A 111 13.90 1.25 -5.96
N ARG A 112 14.71 0.86 -6.96
CA ARG A 112 15.82 1.72 -7.35
C ARG A 112 15.14 3.04 -7.62
N ARG A 113 15.54 4.11 -6.94
CA ARG A 113 15.14 5.47 -7.33
C ARG A 113 15.34 5.50 -8.84
N LEU A 114 14.26 5.46 -9.60
CA LEU A 114 14.35 5.58 -11.04
C LEU A 114 14.97 6.95 -11.23
N THR A 115 16.24 6.97 -11.58
CA THR A 115 16.89 8.17 -12.05
C THR A 115 16.58 8.24 -13.52
N ILE A 116 16.06 9.38 -13.97
CA ILE A 116 15.87 9.63 -15.40
C ILE A 116 17.19 9.28 -16.09
N SER A 117 17.13 8.28 -16.98
CA SER A 117 18.29 7.83 -17.74
C SER A 117 18.96 9.05 -18.39
N SER A 118 20.29 9.11 -18.34
CA SER A 118 21.05 10.19 -19.00
C SER A 118 20.71 10.31 -20.49
N ARG A 119 20.26 9.22 -21.12
CA ARG A 119 19.76 9.21 -22.51
C ARG A 119 18.45 9.99 -22.67
N LEU A 120 17.53 9.86 -21.72
CA LEU A 120 16.27 10.61 -21.72
C LEU A 120 16.49 12.09 -21.40
N ARG A 121 17.50 12.43 -20.58
CA ARG A 121 17.90 13.83 -20.31
C ARG A 121 18.26 14.60 -21.59
N TYR A 122 18.57 13.92 -22.70
CA TYR A 122 18.71 14.57 -24.01
C TYR A 122 17.47 15.38 -24.41
N LEU A 123 16.27 14.96 -23.99
CA LEU A 123 15.02 15.66 -24.27
C LEU A 123 14.97 17.06 -23.63
N GLU A 124 15.70 17.29 -22.53
CA GLU A 124 15.82 18.61 -21.88
C GLU A 124 16.57 19.64 -22.73
N ARG A 125 17.16 19.23 -23.87
CA ARG A 125 17.78 20.16 -24.84
C ARG A 125 16.76 20.76 -25.81
N ILE A 126 15.52 20.28 -25.81
CA ILE A 126 14.47 20.78 -26.68
C ILE A 126 13.99 22.13 -26.14
N ARG A 127 14.07 23.18 -26.95
CA ARG A 127 13.61 24.55 -26.62
C ARG A 127 12.09 24.68 -26.66
N ARG A 128 11.41 24.01 -25.73
CA ARG A 128 9.97 24.18 -25.47
C ARG A 128 9.75 24.23 -23.95
N PRO A 129 9.08 25.26 -23.43
CA PRO A 129 8.92 25.48 -22.00
C PRO A 129 7.81 24.57 -21.42
N TYR A 130 7.94 23.25 -21.58
CA TYR A 130 6.99 22.26 -21.06
C TYR A 130 7.59 21.35 -20.01
N LEU A 131 6.80 21.06 -18.97
CA LEU A 131 6.99 19.93 -18.09
C LEU A 131 6.52 18.68 -18.82
N VAL A 132 7.42 17.72 -19.00
CA VAL A 132 7.16 16.48 -19.73
C VAL A 132 7.35 15.29 -18.80
N SER A 133 6.30 14.49 -18.65
CA SER A 133 6.36 13.20 -17.97
C SER A 133 6.92 12.14 -18.89
N VAL A 134 7.95 11.41 -18.46
CA VAL A 134 8.55 10.27 -19.20
C VAL A 134 8.37 8.95 -18.45
N ARG A 135 8.01 7.87 -19.17
CA ARG A 135 7.94 6.50 -18.62
C ARG A 135 8.62 5.49 -19.55
N TRP A 136 9.24 4.47 -18.97
CA TRP A 136 9.96 3.41 -19.71
C TRP A 136 10.04 2.12 -18.86
N HIS A 137 10.30 0.99 -19.50
CA HIS A 137 10.47 -0.29 -18.79
C HIS A 137 11.86 -0.43 -18.13
N GLU A 138 11.90 -0.95 -16.90
CA GLU A 138 13.15 -1.34 -16.25
C GLU A 138 13.74 -2.56 -16.99
N GLY A 139 14.86 -2.36 -17.69
CA GLY A 139 15.47 -3.38 -18.56
C GLY A 139 15.37 -3.08 -20.06
N THR A 140 14.88 -1.89 -20.45
CA THR A 140 14.95 -1.43 -21.85
C THR A 140 16.40 -1.45 -22.34
N ASN A 141 16.68 -2.30 -23.34
CA ASN A 141 17.99 -2.34 -24.00
C ASN A 141 18.27 -1.05 -24.80
N ASP A 142 19.51 -0.87 -25.22
CA ASP A 142 19.97 0.37 -25.85
C ASP A 142 19.16 0.72 -27.11
N ARG A 143 18.88 -0.26 -27.97
CA ARG A 143 18.07 -0.07 -29.20
C ARG A 143 16.65 0.40 -28.88
N LYS A 144 15.99 -0.20 -27.88
CA LYS A 144 14.65 0.21 -27.46
C LYS A 144 14.65 1.61 -26.83
N MET A 145 15.70 1.94 -26.06
CA MET A 145 15.84 3.25 -25.43
C MET A 145 16.09 4.36 -26.46
N GLU A 146 16.92 4.10 -27.46
CA GLU A 146 17.16 5.02 -28.59
C GLU A 146 15.87 5.31 -29.37
N ARG A 147 15.08 4.26 -29.67
CA ARG A 147 13.78 4.41 -30.32
C ARG A 147 12.84 5.28 -29.50
N LEU A 148 12.75 5.04 -28.19
CA LEU A 148 11.94 5.87 -27.28
C LEU A 148 12.38 7.33 -27.30
N VAL A 149 13.69 7.61 -27.19
CA VAL A 149 14.23 8.99 -27.21
C VAL A 149 13.96 9.67 -28.55
N ALA A 150 14.14 8.97 -29.67
CA ALA A 150 13.90 9.53 -31.00
C ALA A 150 12.42 9.89 -31.20
N SER A 151 11.51 8.96 -30.91
CA SER A 151 10.07 9.20 -31.04
C SER A 151 9.58 10.28 -30.08
N ALA A 152 10.05 10.27 -28.82
CA ALA A 152 9.72 11.31 -27.86
C ALA A 152 10.24 12.69 -28.30
N SER A 153 11.46 12.77 -28.85
CA SER A 153 12.04 14.05 -29.29
C SER A 153 11.23 14.68 -30.42
N ASP A 154 10.78 13.89 -31.39
CA ASP A 154 9.97 14.37 -32.50
C ASP A 154 8.57 14.81 -32.02
N PHE A 155 7.92 13.99 -31.19
CA PHE A 155 6.63 14.31 -30.61
C PHE A 155 6.66 15.58 -29.76
N ILE A 156 7.64 15.69 -28.85
CA ILE A 156 7.79 16.86 -27.96
C ILE A 156 8.10 18.14 -28.74
N ARG A 157 8.42 18.13 -30.04
CA ARG A 157 8.56 19.37 -30.82
C ARG A 157 7.23 19.92 -31.33
N HIS A 158 6.22 19.07 -31.45
CA HIS A 158 4.95 19.39 -32.11
C HIS A 158 3.72 19.29 -31.21
N ALA A 159 3.81 18.50 -30.13
CA ALA A 159 2.72 18.25 -29.18
C ALA A 159 2.24 19.50 -28.42
N ARG A 160 1.05 19.43 -27.84
CA ARG A 160 0.44 20.42 -26.95
C ARG A 160 0.25 19.86 -25.56
N VAL A 161 -0.05 20.73 -24.59
CA VAL A 161 -0.39 20.30 -23.22
C VAL A 161 -1.59 19.35 -23.26
N GLY A 162 -1.45 18.21 -22.59
CA GLY A 162 -2.42 17.12 -22.59
C GLY A 162 -2.15 16.01 -23.61
N ASP A 163 -1.27 16.22 -24.59
CA ASP A 163 -0.97 15.21 -25.59
C ASP A 163 -0.05 14.11 -25.02
N GLU A 164 -0.36 12.85 -25.34
CA GLU A 164 0.43 11.67 -24.97
C GLU A 164 0.97 10.94 -26.20
N LEU A 165 2.20 10.45 -26.10
CA LEU A 165 2.80 9.50 -27.02
C LEU A 165 3.11 8.20 -26.29
N VAL A 166 2.68 7.08 -26.89
CA VAL A 166 3.08 5.73 -26.49
C VAL A 166 3.94 5.09 -27.58
N VAL A 167 5.10 4.59 -27.21
CA VAL A 167 6.06 3.97 -28.12
C VAL A 167 6.06 2.46 -27.89
N HIS A 168 5.81 1.71 -28.96
CA HIS A 168 5.85 0.25 -28.98
C HIS A 168 7.11 -0.25 -29.71
N ASP A 169 7.52 -1.50 -29.46
CA ASP A 169 8.58 -2.18 -30.19
C ASP A 169 8.06 -2.83 -31.48
N GLU A 170 8.91 -3.63 -32.13
CA GLU A 170 8.58 -4.33 -33.38
C GLU A 170 7.57 -5.47 -33.15
N ASP A 171 7.53 -6.03 -31.93
CA ASP A 171 6.62 -7.10 -31.53
C ASP A 171 5.28 -6.54 -30.98
N GLY A 172 5.09 -5.21 -31.04
CA GLY A 172 3.92 -4.52 -30.54
C GLY A 172 3.88 -4.35 -29.01
N SER A 173 4.97 -4.69 -28.31
CA SER A 173 5.08 -4.48 -26.87
C SER A 173 5.45 -3.04 -26.57
N GLU A 174 4.83 -2.45 -25.55
CA GLU A 174 5.13 -1.10 -25.13
C GLU A 174 6.58 -0.98 -24.62
N ILE A 175 7.28 0.08 -25.03
CA ILE A 175 8.65 0.41 -24.56
C ILE A 175 8.59 1.53 -23.50
N GLY A 176 7.68 2.48 -23.69
CA GLY A 176 7.57 3.67 -22.86
C GLY A 176 6.69 4.74 -23.52
N GLY A 177 6.70 5.94 -22.94
CA GLY A 177 5.88 7.03 -23.44
C GLY A 177 6.20 8.36 -22.80
N VAL A 178 5.61 9.41 -23.36
CA VAL A 178 5.72 10.78 -22.86
C VAL A 178 4.37 11.50 -22.84
N LEU A 179 4.15 12.32 -21.82
CA LEU A 179 2.96 13.17 -21.66
C LEU A 179 3.39 14.62 -21.46
N ILE A 180 2.80 15.55 -22.22
CA ILE A 180 3.02 16.99 -22.01
C ILE A 180 2.11 17.46 -20.87
N VAL A 181 2.68 17.62 -19.67
CA VAL A 181 1.93 17.90 -18.44
C VAL A 181 1.42 19.34 -18.41
N GLY A 182 2.26 20.29 -18.82
CA GLY A 182 1.92 21.69 -18.72
C GLY A 182 3.09 22.61 -19.04
N PRO A 183 2.86 23.94 -19.08
CA PRO A 183 3.93 24.91 -19.16
C PRO A 183 4.79 24.89 -17.88
N TRP A 184 6.08 25.19 -18.00
CA TRP A 184 6.95 25.47 -16.87
C TRP A 184 7.80 26.73 -17.13
N GLU A 185 8.42 27.27 -16.09
CA GLU A 185 9.01 28.62 -16.08
C GLU A 185 10.33 28.79 -16.84
N GLY A 186 10.99 27.71 -17.29
CA GLY A 186 12.25 27.80 -18.04
C GLY A 186 12.11 27.63 -19.55
N SER A 187 13.23 27.73 -20.26
CA SER A 187 13.27 27.87 -21.73
C SER A 187 13.36 26.56 -22.52
N HIS A 188 13.55 25.43 -21.84
CA HIS A 188 13.71 24.11 -22.44
C HIS A 188 12.81 23.09 -21.75
N VAL A 189 12.67 21.88 -22.24
CA VAL A 189 11.84 20.86 -21.56
C VAL A 189 12.37 20.55 -20.17
N SER A 190 11.49 20.48 -19.17
CA SER A 190 11.80 19.90 -17.87
C SER A 190 11.22 18.49 -17.79
N LEU A 191 12.05 17.49 -17.50
CA LEU A 191 11.58 16.12 -17.38
C LEU A 191 11.16 15.80 -15.95
N ALA A 192 9.95 15.29 -15.82
CA ALA A 192 9.52 14.53 -14.66
C ALA A 192 9.47 13.06 -15.08
N ILE A 193 9.77 12.17 -14.14
CA ILE A 193 9.36 10.77 -14.33
C ILE A 193 7.85 10.80 -14.33
N GLY A 194 7.27 10.50 -15.48
CA GLY A 194 5.85 10.26 -15.60
C GLY A 194 5.53 9.11 -14.69
N LEU A 195 4.89 9.42 -13.57
CA LEU A 195 4.16 8.45 -12.79
C LEU A 195 3.22 7.78 -13.79
N PRO A 196 3.47 6.53 -14.19
CA PRO A 196 2.61 5.89 -15.13
C PRO A 196 1.28 5.74 -14.42
N SER A 197 0.18 5.99 -15.13
CA SER A 197 -1.15 5.44 -14.84
C SER A 197 -1.19 3.90 -14.85
N GLY A 198 -0.04 3.24 -14.68
CA GLY A 198 0.23 1.81 -14.77
C GLY A 198 1.51 1.37 -14.03
N PHE A 199 2.03 2.12 -13.06
CA PHE A 199 2.74 1.47 -11.94
C PHE A 199 1.64 0.72 -11.21
N ILE A 200 1.72 -0.62 -11.17
CA ILE A 200 0.66 -1.55 -10.71
C ILE A 200 -0.32 -0.81 -9.81
N ASP A 201 -1.56 -0.59 -10.29
CA ASP A 201 -2.68 -0.08 -9.50
C ASP A 201 -2.90 -1.05 -8.35
N GLU A 202 -2.09 -0.87 -7.30
CA GLU A 202 -2.17 -1.65 -6.08
C GLU A 202 -3.50 -1.35 -5.41
N ALA A 203 -4.13 -0.21 -5.70
CA ALA A 203 -5.50 0.04 -5.28
C ALA A 203 -6.46 -1.06 -5.78
N ARG A 204 -6.29 -1.65 -6.98
CA ARG A 204 -7.06 -2.87 -7.38
C ARG A 204 -6.76 -4.07 -6.50
N ARG A 205 -5.49 -4.34 -6.19
CA ARG A 205 -5.07 -5.47 -5.35
C ARG A 205 -5.55 -5.28 -3.90
N MET A 206 -5.38 -4.10 -3.34
CA MET A 206 -5.90 -3.66 -2.06
C MET A 206 -7.42 -3.73 -2.02
N ARG A 207 -8.14 -3.27 -3.05
CA ARG A 207 -9.60 -3.48 -3.15
C ARG A 207 -9.99 -4.95 -3.07
N ARG A 208 -9.23 -5.85 -3.71
CA ARG A 208 -9.46 -7.31 -3.58
C ARG A 208 -9.17 -7.81 -2.17
N LEU A 209 -8.11 -7.33 -1.51
CA LEU A 209 -7.78 -7.67 -0.12
C LEU A 209 -8.87 -7.18 0.85
N VAL A 210 -9.29 -5.93 0.73
CA VAL A 210 -10.37 -5.33 1.53
C VAL A 210 -11.67 -6.11 1.33
N ARG A 211 -12.04 -6.44 0.09
CA ARG A 211 -13.22 -7.28 -0.19
C ARG A 211 -13.08 -8.69 0.39
N ARG A 212 -11.86 -9.24 0.47
CA ARG A 212 -11.61 -10.54 1.08
C ARG A 212 -11.79 -10.47 2.60
N ALA A 213 -11.21 -9.47 3.25
CA ALA A 213 -11.35 -9.22 4.67
C ALA A 213 -12.81 -8.94 5.06
N HIS A 214 -13.55 -8.15 4.27
CA HIS A 214 -14.97 -7.88 4.49
C HIS A 214 -15.83 -9.15 4.56
N ARG A 215 -15.48 -10.21 3.80
CA ARG A 215 -16.20 -11.49 3.85
C ARG A 215 -15.97 -12.27 5.16
N GLN A 216 -15.06 -11.80 6.01
CA GLN A 216 -14.73 -12.39 7.31
C GLN A 216 -15.23 -11.51 8.46
N PHE A 217 -16.01 -10.46 8.19
CA PHE A 217 -16.48 -9.56 9.23
C PHE A 217 -17.38 -10.25 10.23
N MET A 218 -17.24 -9.84 11.50
CA MET A 218 -18.20 -10.15 12.53
C MET A 218 -19.45 -9.27 12.32
N PRO A 219 -20.64 -9.85 12.06
CA PRO A 219 -21.84 -9.06 11.80
C PRO A 219 -22.21 -8.16 12.98
N ARG A 220 -22.65 -6.93 12.69
CA ARG A 220 -23.10 -5.94 13.69
C ARG A 220 -22.04 -5.49 14.71
N ALA A 221 -20.77 -5.86 14.52
CA ALA A 221 -19.67 -5.43 15.37
C ALA A 221 -18.84 -4.29 14.73
N ALA A 222 -17.96 -3.69 15.53
CA ALA A 222 -16.90 -2.84 15.01
C ALA A 222 -15.84 -3.72 14.34
N ASN A 223 -15.69 -3.59 13.02
CA ASN A 223 -14.68 -4.32 12.25
C ASN A 223 -13.65 -3.34 11.70
N VAL A 224 -12.37 -3.71 11.80
CA VAL A 224 -11.24 -2.90 11.35
C VAL A 224 -10.38 -3.73 10.41
N ILE A 225 -10.03 -3.17 9.26
CA ILE A 225 -9.09 -3.79 8.32
C ILE A 225 -7.77 -3.01 8.39
N LEU A 226 -6.68 -3.69 8.73
CA LEU A 226 -5.32 -3.19 8.58
C LEU A 226 -4.68 -3.81 7.35
N ILE A 227 -4.28 -2.96 6.41
CA ILE A 227 -3.45 -3.38 5.28
C ILE A 227 -2.02 -2.96 5.59
N CYS A 228 -1.07 -3.86 5.36
CA CYS A 228 0.33 -3.49 5.45
C CYS A 228 1.08 -3.84 4.18
N SER A 229 2.10 -3.05 3.89
CA SER A 229 2.90 -3.20 2.69
C SER A 229 4.28 -2.61 2.90
N SER A 230 5.27 -3.04 2.14
CA SER A 230 6.67 -2.72 2.42
C SER A 230 7.05 -1.27 2.12
N HIS A 231 6.26 -0.57 1.30
CA HIS A 231 6.62 0.74 0.77
C HIS A 231 5.67 1.84 1.23
N SER A 232 6.23 2.94 1.72
CA SER A 232 5.46 4.05 2.32
C SER A 232 4.50 4.76 1.36
N GLU A 233 4.89 4.84 0.09
CA GLU A 233 4.10 5.41 -1.01
C GLU A 233 2.79 4.65 -1.29
N GLU A 234 2.68 3.39 -0.87
CA GLU A 234 1.48 2.58 -1.09
C GLU A 234 0.31 3.02 -0.19
N TYR A 235 0.56 3.93 0.74
CA TYR A 235 -0.51 4.62 1.46
C TYR A 235 -1.47 5.34 0.52
N GLU A 236 -0.99 5.94 -0.57
CA GLU A 236 -1.85 6.63 -1.55
C GLU A 236 -2.75 5.65 -2.32
N ASP A 237 -2.21 4.47 -2.64
CA ASP A 237 -2.95 3.36 -3.24
C ASP A 237 -4.01 2.82 -2.26
N PHE A 238 -3.67 2.74 -0.97
CA PHE A 238 -4.59 2.32 0.09
C PHE A 238 -5.74 3.32 0.27
N GLU A 239 -5.43 4.61 0.33
CA GLU A 239 -6.44 5.66 0.39
C GLU A 239 -7.35 5.58 -0.85
N SER A 240 -6.76 5.51 -2.05
CA SER A 240 -7.50 5.41 -3.32
C SER A 240 -8.38 4.15 -3.38
N ALA A 241 -7.93 3.03 -2.80
CA ALA A 241 -8.73 1.80 -2.72
C ALA A 241 -10.01 2.00 -1.89
N LEU A 242 -9.93 2.79 -0.82
CA LEU A 242 -11.06 3.02 0.09
C LEU A 242 -11.99 4.12 -0.40
N ILE A 243 -11.46 5.31 -0.71
CA ILE A 243 -12.27 6.50 -1.01
C ILE A 243 -12.38 6.84 -2.50
N GLY A 244 -11.66 6.12 -3.36
CA GLY A 244 -11.69 6.26 -4.81
C GLY A 244 -10.43 6.91 -5.38
N SER A 245 -10.13 6.61 -6.65
CA SER A 245 -9.03 7.24 -7.38
C SER A 245 -9.28 8.73 -7.61
N HIS A 246 -8.20 9.51 -7.73
CA HIS A 246 -8.30 10.92 -8.03
C HIS A 246 -8.81 11.14 -9.45
N VAL A 247 -9.81 11.99 -9.63
CA VAL A 247 -10.35 12.38 -10.94
C VAL A 247 -10.45 13.88 -11.06
N GLU A 248 -10.18 14.39 -12.26
CA GLU A 248 -10.50 15.75 -12.62
C GLU A 248 -12.01 15.87 -12.83
N ARG A 249 -12.60 16.90 -12.21
CA ARG A 249 -14.02 17.19 -12.26
C ARG A 249 -14.25 18.38 -13.17
N TRP A 250 -14.55 18.08 -14.42
CA TRP A 250 -14.95 19.07 -15.42
C TRP A 250 -16.36 19.62 -15.17
N ASP A 251 -17.13 18.96 -14.30
CA ASP A 251 -18.48 19.34 -13.88
C ASP A 251 -18.51 20.22 -12.62
N ALA A 252 -17.35 20.58 -12.05
CA ALA A 252 -17.24 21.39 -10.86
C ALA A 252 -16.33 22.61 -11.08
N PHE A 253 -16.71 23.75 -10.49
CA PHE A 253 -15.84 24.93 -10.50
C PHE A 253 -14.58 24.69 -9.65
N PRO A 254 -13.39 25.05 -10.14
CA PRO A 254 -12.17 24.91 -9.35
C PRO A 254 -12.21 25.83 -8.13
N PRO A 255 -11.69 25.40 -6.97
CA PRO A 255 -11.50 26.27 -5.80
C PRO A 255 -10.62 27.48 -6.14
N THR A 256 -10.79 28.59 -5.43
CA THR A 256 -9.99 29.82 -5.60
C THR A 256 -8.49 29.50 -5.58
N GLY A 257 -7.78 29.89 -6.64
CA GLY A 257 -6.34 29.62 -6.80
C GLY A 257 -5.99 28.30 -7.50
N ARG A 258 -6.96 27.48 -7.88
CA ARG A 258 -6.75 26.27 -8.69
C ARG A 258 -7.34 26.44 -10.09
N ARG A 259 -6.74 25.76 -11.08
CA ARG A 259 -7.21 25.79 -12.49
C ARG A 259 -8.20 24.66 -12.81
N ILE A 260 -8.18 23.58 -12.03
CA ILE A 260 -8.97 22.37 -12.23
C ILE A 260 -9.61 21.94 -10.90
N ALA A 261 -10.87 21.53 -10.92
CA ALA A 261 -11.51 20.91 -9.76
C ALA A 261 -11.12 19.43 -9.71
N HIS A 262 -10.76 18.94 -8.52
CA HIS A 262 -10.45 17.53 -8.31
C HIS A 262 -11.50 16.87 -7.42
N GLY A 263 -11.77 15.60 -7.67
CA GLY A 263 -12.69 14.77 -6.89
C GLY A 263 -12.18 13.34 -6.76
N ARG A 264 -13.05 12.46 -6.26
CA ARG A 264 -12.78 11.03 -6.13
C ARG A 264 -13.73 10.23 -7.02
N ALA A 265 -13.21 9.22 -7.70
CA ALA A 265 -13.99 8.32 -8.54
C ALA A 265 -14.89 7.38 -7.71
N ALA A 266 -15.86 6.77 -8.40
CA ALA A 266 -16.80 5.82 -7.81
C ALA A 266 -16.23 4.39 -7.60
N ASP A 267 -14.92 4.22 -7.78
CA ASP A 267 -14.22 2.93 -7.71
C ASP A 267 -13.74 2.56 -6.29
N GLY A 268 -13.85 3.48 -5.33
CA GLY A 268 -13.53 3.25 -3.91
C GLY A 268 -14.52 2.29 -3.21
N ILE A 269 -14.02 1.51 -2.27
CA ILE A 269 -14.84 0.57 -1.47
C ILE A 269 -15.92 1.29 -0.65
N TRP A 270 -15.63 2.49 -0.13
CA TRP A 270 -16.56 3.28 0.68
C TRP A 270 -17.43 4.22 -0.14
N HIS A 271 -17.42 4.12 -1.46
CA HIS A 271 -18.29 4.93 -2.31
C HIS A 271 -19.76 4.54 -2.10
N GLN A 272 -20.62 5.54 -1.82
CA GLN A 272 -22.06 5.39 -1.56
C GLN A 272 -22.37 4.39 -0.44
N ASP A 273 -23.30 3.45 -0.66
CA ASP A 273 -23.82 2.48 0.31
C ASP A 273 -23.18 1.09 0.17
N LYS A 274 -22.05 0.98 -0.55
CA LYS A 274 -21.34 -0.29 -0.66
C LYS A 274 -20.60 -0.59 0.65
N TYR A 275 -20.58 -1.86 1.08
CA TYR A 275 -19.77 -2.34 2.22
C TYR A 275 -19.96 -1.52 3.51
N GLN A 276 -21.21 -1.17 3.87
CA GLN A 276 -21.54 -0.26 4.98
C GLN A 276 -20.94 -0.67 6.34
N ASP A 277 -20.69 -1.96 6.55
CA ASP A 277 -20.07 -2.47 7.77
C ASP A 277 -18.56 -2.16 7.86
N SER A 278 -17.91 -1.84 6.74
CA SER A 278 -16.53 -1.35 6.71
C SER A 278 -16.50 0.14 6.99
N ARG A 279 -16.24 0.48 8.26
CA ARG A 279 -16.29 1.85 8.79
C ARG A 279 -14.94 2.40 9.23
N ALA A 280 -13.96 1.53 9.48
CA ALA A 280 -12.59 1.88 9.78
C ALA A 280 -11.62 0.97 9.04
N ALA A 281 -10.51 1.55 8.58
CA ALA A 281 -9.40 0.81 8.00
C ALA A 281 -8.11 1.55 8.32
N GLY A 282 -7.01 0.82 8.44
CA GLY A 282 -5.70 1.40 8.68
C GLY A 282 -4.67 0.86 7.71
N TRP A 283 -3.60 1.63 7.55
CA TRP A 283 -2.41 1.21 6.83
C TRP A 283 -1.17 1.43 7.68
N PHE A 284 -0.21 0.51 7.59
CA PHE A 284 1.12 0.70 8.15
C PHE A 284 2.19 0.13 7.22
N GLN A 285 3.38 0.70 7.28
CA GLN A 285 4.53 0.16 6.57
C GLN A 285 5.00 -1.13 7.27
N PHE A 286 5.06 -2.21 6.52
CA PHE A 286 5.60 -3.48 7.01
C PHE A 286 7.08 -3.57 6.72
N ASP A 287 7.89 -3.46 7.77
CA ASP A 287 9.32 -3.75 7.73
C ASP A 287 9.61 -4.75 8.86
N PRO A 288 9.82 -6.05 8.57
CA PRO A 288 10.01 -7.06 9.61
C PRO A 288 11.26 -6.80 10.47
N ALA A 289 12.23 -6.03 9.95
CA ALA A 289 13.42 -5.63 10.69
C ALA A 289 13.18 -4.41 11.61
N ARG A 290 12.00 -3.78 11.54
CA ARG A 290 11.54 -2.75 12.47
C ARG A 290 10.43 -3.32 13.34
N GLY A 291 10.68 -3.44 14.63
CA GLY A 291 9.71 -4.04 15.57
C GLY A 291 8.48 -3.19 15.83
N ASP A 292 8.53 -1.90 15.50
CA ASP A 292 7.48 -0.93 15.79
C ASP A 292 6.64 -0.62 14.55
N ILE A 293 5.35 -0.37 14.78
CA ILE A 293 4.40 -0.02 13.74
C ILE A 293 3.84 1.39 13.97
N ALA A 294 3.59 2.09 12.87
CA ALA A 294 2.88 3.37 12.87
C ALA A 294 1.67 3.24 11.94
N VAL A 295 0.49 3.11 12.52
CA VAL A 295 -0.75 2.90 11.76
C VAL A 295 -1.40 4.24 11.45
N ARG A 296 -1.75 4.45 10.18
CA ARG A 296 -2.56 5.57 9.72
C ARG A 296 -3.99 5.11 9.53
N LEU A 297 -4.90 5.62 10.36
CA LEU A 297 -6.32 5.26 10.28
C LEU A 297 -7.09 6.16 9.33
N LEU A 298 -8.02 5.54 8.60
CA LEU A 298 -9.08 6.20 7.85
C LEU A 298 -10.42 5.74 8.41
N PHE A 299 -11.36 6.68 8.48
CA PHE A 299 -12.72 6.43 8.94
C PHE A 299 -13.70 6.80 7.84
N ARG A 300 -14.68 5.93 7.61
CA ARG A 300 -15.76 6.20 6.68
C ARG A 300 -16.63 7.33 7.23
N ARG A 301 -16.97 8.29 6.37
CA ARG A 301 -17.83 9.41 6.76
C ARG A 301 -19.27 8.99 7.03
N ARG A 302 -19.84 8.14 6.16
CA ARG A 302 -21.22 7.63 6.27
C ARG A 302 -21.33 6.20 5.70
N PRO A 303 -21.93 5.26 6.44
CA PRO A 303 -22.20 5.37 7.88
C PRO A 303 -20.89 5.54 8.67
N SER A 304 -20.92 6.35 9.72
CA SER A 304 -19.75 6.56 10.59
C SER A 304 -19.66 5.46 11.64
N LEU A 305 -18.45 5.23 12.14
CA LEU A 305 -18.25 4.48 13.36
C LEU A 305 -18.71 5.33 14.56
N GLU A 306 -19.05 4.68 15.68
CA GLU A 306 -19.37 5.41 16.91
C GLU A 306 -18.15 6.23 17.37
N PRO A 307 -18.34 7.46 17.90
CA PRO A 307 -17.22 8.32 18.30
C PRO A 307 -16.30 7.66 19.33
N ALA A 308 -16.85 7.05 20.38
CA ALA A 308 -16.07 6.36 21.41
C ALA A 308 -15.19 5.24 20.84
N MET A 309 -15.71 4.46 19.89
CA MET A 309 -14.93 3.44 19.20
C MET A 309 -13.86 4.07 18.29
N SER A 310 -14.17 5.18 17.63
CA SER A 310 -13.19 5.89 16.80
C SER A 310 -12.02 6.43 17.63
N ASP A 311 -12.31 7.00 18.79
CA ASP A 311 -11.32 7.52 19.75
C ASP A 311 -10.48 6.37 20.32
N PHE A 312 -11.12 5.26 20.70
CA PHE A 312 -10.42 4.05 21.14
C PHE A 312 -9.43 3.55 20.08
N LEU A 313 -9.87 3.43 18.82
CA LEU A 313 -9.02 3.00 17.71
C LEU A 313 -7.81 3.93 17.51
N ARG A 314 -8.01 5.25 17.59
CA ARG A 314 -6.90 6.21 17.51
C ARG A 314 -5.92 6.02 18.65
N GLU A 315 -6.40 5.87 19.88
CA GLU A 315 -5.54 5.68 21.03
C GLU A 315 -4.69 4.40 20.92
N VAL A 316 -5.28 3.30 20.42
CA VAL A 316 -4.54 2.04 20.30
C VAL A 316 -3.64 1.97 19.07
N PHE A 317 -3.90 2.71 17.99
CA PHE A 317 -3.15 2.59 16.74
C PHE A 317 -2.26 3.79 16.39
N GLU A 318 -2.71 5.02 16.68
CA GLU A 318 -1.95 6.23 16.40
C GLU A 318 -1.01 6.53 17.58
N THR A 319 0.30 6.45 17.35
CA THR A 319 1.28 7.00 18.29
C THR A 319 1.14 8.52 18.32
N GLY A 320 1.35 9.14 19.49
CA GLY A 320 1.04 10.55 19.79
C GLY A 320 1.84 11.62 19.02
N GLU A 321 2.24 11.40 17.77
CA GLU A 321 2.68 12.46 16.87
C GLU A 321 1.46 13.08 16.17
N ARG A 322 0.70 13.88 16.92
CA ARG A 322 -0.12 14.95 16.33
C ARG A 322 0.81 16.04 15.79
N GLU A 323 1.52 15.80 14.70
CA GLU A 323 2.10 16.87 13.91
C GLU A 323 1.85 16.69 12.40
N ARG A 324 1.06 17.63 11.88
CA ARG A 324 0.97 18.07 10.47
C ARG A 324 0.16 17.19 9.50
N ALA A 325 -1.15 17.14 9.72
CA ALA A 325 -2.12 17.14 8.61
C ALA A 325 -3.41 17.89 9.00
N SER A 326 -3.24 19.03 9.66
CA SER A 326 -4.19 20.15 9.60
C SER A 326 -3.45 21.23 8.81
N VAL A 327 -4.12 21.90 7.86
CA VAL A 327 -3.57 22.77 6.78
C VAL A 327 -3.46 21.94 5.47
N HIS A 328 -4.44 21.84 4.58
CA HIS A 328 -5.40 22.83 4.07
C HIS A 328 -6.79 22.25 3.78
N ARG A 329 -7.76 23.16 3.87
CA ARG A 329 -9.17 23.05 3.47
C ARG A 329 -9.36 22.64 2.02
#